data_AF-A0A2E7VKQ4-F1
#
_entry.id   AF-A0A2E7VKQ4-F1
#
_cell.length_a   1.000
_cell.length_b   1.000
_cell.length_c   1.000
_cell.angle_alpha   90.00
_cell.angle_beta   90.00
_cell.angle_gamma   90.00
#
_symmetry.space_group_name_H-M   'P 1'
#
loop_
_entity.id
_entity.type
_entity.pdbx_description
1 polymer ?
#
loop_
_entity_poly.entity_id
_entity_poly.type
_entity_poly.pdbx_seq_one_letter_code
_entity_poly.pdbx_strand_id
1 'polypeptide(L)'
;MPDMILKRAVRGMLPYQKKSSGRRALRNLRVEIGCPSHLSGDLPEGHEHGDDSKFRRDLPDRFIRLGDVSANLGAPAHRWTGGDQ
;
A
#
# COMPACT_ATOMS: atom_id res chain seq x y z
N MET A 1 -3.39 6.19 9.27
CA MET A 1 -3.37 6.54 7.84
C MET A 1 -3.39 5.26 7.01
N PRO A 2 -4.05 5.24 5.83
CA PRO A 2 -4.24 4.03 5.03
C PRO A 2 -2.94 3.29 4.65
N ASP A 3 -1.93 4.04 4.22
CA ASP A 3 -0.56 3.58 3.95
C ASP A 3 0.07 2.81 5.12
N MET A 4 -0.09 3.33 6.35
CA MET A 4 0.45 2.68 7.54
C MET A 4 -0.28 1.39 7.90
N ILE A 5 -1.58 1.30 7.61
CA ILE A 5 -2.34 0.04 7.77
C ILE A 5 -1.78 -1.01 6.81
N LEU A 6 -1.59 -0.65 5.53
CA LEU A 6 -1.02 -1.56 4.53
C LEU A 6 0.42 -1.99 4.90
N LYS A 7 1.29 -1.03 5.25
CA LYS A 7 2.67 -1.32 5.66
C LYS A 7 2.72 -2.22 6.90
N ARG A 8 1.79 -2.05 7.84
CA ARG A 8 1.66 -2.92 9.02
C ARG A 8 1.16 -4.33 8.65
N ALA A 9 0.24 -4.45 7.70
CA ALA A 9 -0.23 -5.74 7.20
C ALA A 9 0.91 -6.54 6.56
N VAL A 10 1.70 -5.90 5.68
CA VAL A 10 2.88 -6.53 5.06
C VAL A 10 3.93 -6.92 6.11
N ARG A 11 4.16 -6.08 7.13
CA ARG A 11 5.04 -6.42 8.25
C ARG A 11 4.61 -7.71 8.97
N GLY A 12 3.30 -7.96 9.08
CA GLY A 12 2.76 -9.19 9.67
C GLY A 12 3.08 -10.46 8.87
N MET A 13 3.33 -10.33 7.57
CA MET A 13 3.72 -11.43 6.67
C MET A 13 5.22 -11.72 6.69
N LEU A 14 6.02 -10.84 7.30
CA LEU A 14 7.48 -10.96 7.36
C LEU A 14 7.92 -11.45 8.75
N PRO A 15 9.07 -12.15 8.86
CA PRO A 15 9.67 -12.51 10.15
C PRO A 15 10.32 -11.30 10.85
N TYR A 16 9.62 -10.17 10.92
CA TYR A 16 10.13 -8.85 11.33
C TYR A 16 10.66 -8.84 12.77
N GLN A 17 9.97 -9.53 13.69
CA GLN A 17 10.37 -9.58 15.11
C GLN A 17 11.58 -10.49 15.34
N LYS A 18 11.73 -11.56 14.55
CA LYS A 18 12.70 -12.64 14.80
C LYS A 18 13.99 -12.48 14.02
N LYS A 19 13.94 -11.99 12.76
CA LYS A 19 15.09 -12.01 11.84
C LYS A 19 15.43 -10.61 11.33
N SER A 20 16.73 -10.33 11.23
CA SER A 20 17.25 -9.09 10.61
C SER A 20 16.86 -8.98 9.13
N SER A 21 16.75 -10.11 8.42
CA SER A 21 16.28 -10.17 7.03
C SER A 21 14.85 -9.63 6.88
N GLY A 22 13.93 -9.97 7.80
CA GLY A 22 12.57 -9.44 7.78
C GLY A 22 12.52 -7.92 7.99
N ARG A 23 13.37 -7.39 8.87
CA ARG A 23 13.51 -5.93 9.04
C ARG A 23 14.10 -5.26 7.80
N ARG A 24 15.09 -5.90 7.16
CA ARG A 24 15.69 -5.40 5.91
C ARG A 24 14.67 -5.36 4.77
N ALA A 25 13.89 -6.43 4.60
CA ALA A 25 12.83 -6.48 3.59
C ALA A 25 11.79 -5.36 3.79
N LEU A 26 11.32 -5.14 5.03
CA LEU A 26 10.37 -4.06 5.30
C LEU A 26 10.96 -2.67 5.07
N ARG A 27 12.27 -2.47 5.30
CA ARG A 27 12.93 -1.18 5.00
C ARG A 27 12.96 -0.87 3.50
N ASN A 28 13.06 -1.90 2.65
CA ASN A 28 13.04 -1.74 1.21
C ASN A 28 11.61 -1.48 0.67
N LEU A 29 10.57 -1.62 1.49
CA LEU A 29 9.19 -1.36 1.11
C LEU A 29 8.83 0.11 1.34
N ARG A 30 8.48 0.79 0.23
CA ARG A 30 7.85 2.10 0.23
C ARG A 30 6.35 1.96 -0.09
N VAL A 31 5.51 2.66 0.66
CA VAL A 31 4.05 2.65 0.49
C VAL A 31 3.63 4.11 0.47
N GLU A 32 2.90 4.49 -0.56
CA GLU A 32 2.41 5.86 -0.78
C GLU A 32 0.90 5.82 -1.04
N ILE A 33 0.21 6.92 -0.78
CA ILE A 33 -1.22 7.08 -1.10
C ILE A 33 -1.32 7.86 -2.41
N GLY A 34 -2.02 7.30 -3.40
CA GLY A 34 -2.05 7.83 -4.76
C GLY A 34 -0.82 7.39 -5.57
N CYS A 35 -0.63 8.04 -6.72
CA CYS A 35 0.54 7.79 -7.58
C CYS A 35 1.44 9.03 -7.59
N PRO A 36 2.71 8.94 -7.14
CA PRO A 36 3.66 10.03 -7.29
C PRO A 36 3.84 10.44 -8.75
N SER A 37 4.06 11.72 -9.02
CA SER A 37 4.21 12.25 -10.39
C SER A 37 5.37 11.62 -11.19
N HIS A 38 6.42 11.18 -10.51
CA HIS A 38 7.55 10.48 -11.16
C HIS A 38 7.24 9.01 -11.51
N LEU A 39 6.05 8.51 -11.16
CA LEU A 39 5.55 7.17 -11.49
C LEU A 39 4.22 7.22 -12.24
N SER A 40 3.72 8.39 -12.62
CA SER A 40 2.43 8.56 -13.29
C SER A 40 2.46 8.23 -14.79
N GLY A 41 3.47 7.48 -15.25
CA GLY A 41 3.68 7.04 -16.62
C GLY A 41 4.38 5.69 -16.64
N ASP A 42 5.31 5.49 -17.57
CA ASP A 42 6.09 4.25 -17.61
C ASP A 42 7.05 4.15 -16.41
N LEU A 43 7.32 2.91 -16.00
CA LEU A 43 8.31 2.66 -14.96
C LEU A 43 9.69 3.17 -15.41
N PRO A 44 10.53 3.67 -14.48
CA PRO A 44 11.87 4.10 -14.84
C PRO A 44 12.70 2.93 -15.39
N GLU A 45 13.76 3.24 -16.14
CA GLU A 45 14.61 2.23 -16.77
C GLU A 45 15.16 1.22 -15.75
N GLY A 46 15.11 -0.07 -16.10
CA GLY A 46 15.55 -1.16 -15.22
C GLY A 46 14.55 -1.57 -14.14
N HIS A 47 13.33 -1.03 -14.15
CA HIS A 47 12.25 -1.45 -13.27
C HIS A 47 11.19 -2.26 -14.02
N GLU A 48 10.67 -3.28 -13.36
CA GLU A 48 9.60 -4.14 -13.86
C GLU A 48 8.44 -4.18 -12.85
N HIS A 49 7.23 -4.36 -13.37
CA HIS A 49 6.09 -4.67 -12.51
C HIS A 49 6.26 -6.07 -11.93
N GLY A 50 5.90 -6.24 -10.66
CA GLY A 50 5.89 -7.56 -10.05
C GLY A 50 4.83 -8.46 -10.69
N ASP A 51 5.17 -9.73 -10.89
CA ASP A 51 4.22 -10.75 -11.37
C ASP A 51 3.07 -10.94 -10.38
N ASP A 52 1.86 -10.57 -10.81
CA ASP A 52 0.62 -10.70 -10.04
C ASP A 52 -0.27 -11.87 -10.49
N SER A 53 0.14 -12.61 -11.52
CA SER A 53 -0.66 -13.67 -12.16
C SER A 53 -1.20 -14.70 -11.16
N LYS A 54 -0.42 -15.03 -10.13
CA LYS A 54 -0.76 -16.05 -9.12
C LYS A 54 -1.87 -15.62 -8.15
N PHE A 55 -2.17 -14.33 -8.06
CA PHE A 55 -3.12 -13.80 -7.10
C PHE A 55 -4.10 -12.77 -7.70
N ARG A 56 -4.03 -12.51 -9.01
CA ARG A 56 -5.03 -11.72 -9.74
C ARG A 56 -6.39 -12.41 -9.66
N ARG A 57 -7.38 -11.72 -9.08
CA ARG A 57 -8.76 -12.20 -8.89
C ARG A 57 -9.71 -11.04 -9.15
N ASP A 58 -10.91 -11.35 -9.62
CA ASP A 58 -11.96 -10.35 -9.77
C ASP A 58 -12.38 -9.80 -8.41
N LEU A 59 -12.87 -8.55 -8.39
CA LEU A 59 -13.37 -7.97 -7.14
C LEU A 59 -14.55 -8.80 -6.63
N PRO A 60 -14.62 -9.10 -5.32
CA PRO A 60 -15.75 -9.79 -4.74
C PRO A 60 -17.00 -8.90 -4.73
N ASP A 61 -18.19 -9.52 -4.68
CA ASP A 61 -19.48 -8.81 -4.63
C ASP A 61 -19.58 -7.80 -3.48
N ARG A 62 -18.87 -8.05 -2.37
CA ARG A 62 -18.79 -7.15 -1.21
C ARG A 62 -17.34 -6.91 -0.84
N PHE A 63 -16.93 -5.64 -0.89
CA PHE A 63 -15.63 -5.17 -0.45
C PHE A 63 -15.75 -3.84 0.28
N ILE A 64 -14.68 -3.46 0.99
CA ILE A 64 -14.56 -2.16 1.63
C ILE A 64 -13.23 -1.52 1.21
N ARG A 65 -13.22 -0.19 1.02
CA ARG A 65 -11.99 0.52 0.69
C ARG A 65 -11.22 0.84 1.97
N LEU A 66 -9.90 0.68 1.90
CA LEU A 66 -9.03 0.96 3.04
C LEU A 66 -9.06 2.44 3.46
N GLY A 67 -9.28 3.36 2.51
CA GLY A 67 -9.47 4.78 2.77
C GLY A 67 -10.66 5.04 3.68
N ASP A 68 -11.81 4.43 3.40
CA ASP A 68 -13.06 4.59 4.15
C ASP A 68 -12.90 4.05 5.58
N VAL A 69 -12.28 2.87 5.73
CA VAL A 69 -11.95 2.30 7.05
C VAL A 69 -11.06 3.25 7.84
N SER A 70 -10.00 3.78 7.20
CA SER A 70 -9.09 4.69 7.88
C SER A 70 -9.77 6.00 8.30
N ALA A 71 -10.67 6.54 7.47
CA ALA A 71 -11.42 7.75 7.78
C ALA A 71 -12.38 7.53 8.97
N ASN A 72 -13.11 6.41 8.98
CA ASN A 72 -14.01 6.03 10.08
C ASN A 72 -13.27 5.82 11.42
N LEU A 73 -11.99 5.42 11.36
CA LEU A 73 -11.12 5.30 12.54
C LEU A 73 -10.48 6.64 12.97
N GLY A 74 -10.84 7.77 12.35
CA GLY A 74 -10.40 9.11 12.72
C GLY A 74 -9.16 9.63 11.97
N ALA A 75 -8.75 9.00 10.87
CA ALA A 75 -7.67 9.55 10.06
C ALA A 75 -8.17 10.73 9.20
N PRO A 76 -7.33 11.76 8.95
CA PRO A 76 -7.73 12.96 8.22
C PRO A 76 -7.96 12.66 6.72
N ALA A 77 -9.21 12.41 6.34
CA ALA A 77 -9.59 11.94 5.00
C ALA A 77 -9.22 12.91 3.86
N HIS A 78 -9.25 14.22 4.12
CA HIS A 78 -8.89 15.27 3.15
C HIS A 78 -7.49 15.10 2.54
N ARG A 79 -6.60 14.34 3.19
CA ARG A 79 -5.24 14.07 2.68
C ARG A 79 -5.19 13.22 1.41
N TRP A 80 -6.22 12.44 1.12
CA TRP A 80 -6.23 11.53 -0.02
C TRP A 80 -7.52 11.53 -0.84
N THR A 81 -8.55 12.23 -0.38
CA THR A 81 -9.79 12.44 -1.14
C THR A 81 -9.72 13.61 -2.12
N GLY A 82 -8.57 14.28 -2.25
CA GLY A 82 -8.38 15.36 -3.22
C GLY A 82 -8.93 16.72 -2.80
N GLY A 83 -9.21 16.93 -1.52
CA GLY A 83 -9.49 18.27 -0.98
C GLY A 83 -10.71 18.97 -1.58
N ASP A 84 -11.87 18.32 -1.61
CA ASP A 84 -13.16 19.02 -1.71
C ASP A 84 -13.88 18.93 -0.35
N GLN A 85 -13.75 20.00 0.44
CA GLN A 85 -14.70 20.39 1.48
C GLN A 85 -15.12 21.82 1.23
#